data_AF-A0A563DFX5-F1
#
_entry.id   AF-A0A563DFX5-F1
#
_cell.length_a   1.000
_cell.length_b   1.000
_cell.length_c   1.000
_cell.angle_alpha   90.00
_cell.angle_beta   90.00
_cell.angle_gamma   90.00
#
_symmetry.space_group_name_H-M   'P 1'
#
loop_
_entity.id
_entity.type
_entity.pdbx_description
1 polymer ?
#
loop_
_entity_poly.entity_id
_entity_poly.type
_entity_poly.pdbx_seq_one_letter_code
_entity_poly.pdbx_strand_id
1 'polypeptide(L)'
;MKKLLLFLLLSISGFISAQIQDLATLASGKLVYSTILYNTDDQVYGYIYFFDQGDIDKENKQLEYVLLDKNLNKVANNTFTYKNYKHGINFNFTGCNFINQNEIMLRMEYSAKKKPTIYTYRIIKFNDKKISPEYWYKNETIEEAPKNYKEYEKHIHELNNLGFFIPNKENNGFLVKELFLKDTGSNKFIKFYSTDNEQQWVYDYSLYKDSDKYINISLQESSLNTLYLFVFRNYNYFISFYQIIALNSKNGKKKYDFYLPSNKNHTIKFKEINNHLVITGNYSPTKESKGILSNPDPGIFNLEKNEGFYSIVLDEEGNKVKEKYTQWEDFKEYIKIEENGRIDKNYRLKPADYFVFDDGSISILTEKSKPSKYVSVASLISTLNIATISAIEDSQKAEDFILFSMDSDFNIKKVEIIEKDLTKDRSYNYLFSQYKSRGNEAAFFYQTYLKSEKEWILSINSINSNGIIKEDKIPMSSKDEKFTILPIPAKEGYILLREYNEIDEKYNQLRLEKLN
;
A
#
# COMPACT_ATOMS: atom_id res chain seq x y z
N MET A 1 -11.90 -3.74 55.26
CA MET A 1 -10.72 -3.49 54.40
C MET A 1 -10.50 -4.58 53.34
N LYS A 2 -10.42 -5.89 53.68
CA LYS A 2 -10.25 -6.97 52.67
C LYS A 2 -11.31 -7.00 51.55
N LYS A 3 -12.58 -6.71 51.86
CA LYS A 3 -13.67 -6.63 50.86
C LYS A 3 -13.57 -5.40 49.94
N LEU A 4 -13.01 -4.29 50.43
CA LEU A 4 -12.78 -3.08 49.62
C LEU A 4 -11.61 -3.29 48.64
N LEU A 5 -10.57 -4.01 49.09
CA LEU A 5 -9.42 -4.38 48.25
C LEU A 5 -9.81 -5.35 47.13
N LEU A 6 -10.71 -6.29 47.41
CA LEU A 6 -11.25 -7.22 46.40
C LEU A 6 -12.13 -6.49 45.36
N PHE A 7 -12.92 -5.50 45.79
CA PHE A 7 -13.72 -4.66 44.88
C PHE A 7 -12.83 -3.73 44.03
N LEU A 8 -11.72 -3.24 44.59
CA LEU A 8 -10.70 -2.49 43.84
C LEU A 8 -9.96 -3.38 42.82
N LEU A 9 -9.60 -4.61 43.20
CA LEU A 9 -8.97 -5.58 42.31
C LEU A 9 -9.89 -6.03 41.16
N LEU A 10 -11.18 -6.26 41.44
CA LEU A 10 -12.17 -6.62 40.42
C LEU A 10 -12.51 -5.46 39.47
N SER A 11 -12.48 -4.22 39.97
CA SER A 11 -12.64 -3.03 39.11
C SER A 11 -11.40 -2.77 38.25
N ILE A 12 -10.18 -3.06 38.73
CA ILE A 12 -8.95 -2.96 37.93
C ILE A 12 -8.89 -4.05 36.84
N SER A 13 -9.37 -5.27 37.11
CA SER A 13 -9.42 -6.35 36.11
C SER A 13 -10.42 -6.13 34.97
N GLY A 14 -11.38 -5.20 35.13
CA GLY A 14 -12.37 -4.86 34.10
C GLY A 14 -11.86 -3.96 32.97
N PHE A 15 -10.64 -3.41 33.09
CA PHE A 15 -10.09 -2.44 32.13
C PHE A 15 -9.14 -3.03 31.08
N ILE A 16 -8.95 -4.36 31.06
CA ILE A 16 -8.07 -5.06 30.10
C ILE A 16 -8.82 -6.16 29.35
N SER A 17 -10.07 -5.90 28.98
CA SER A 17 -10.78 -6.78 28.04
C SER A 17 -10.54 -6.27 26.62
N ALA A 18 -9.82 -7.05 25.81
CA ALA A 18 -9.76 -6.84 24.37
C ALA A 18 -11.19 -6.91 23.81
N GLN A 19 -11.52 -6.02 22.87
CA GLN A 19 -12.84 -6.04 22.25
C GLN A 19 -12.85 -7.10 21.15
N ILE A 20 -13.73 -8.09 21.27
CA ILE A 20 -13.81 -9.22 20.34
C ILE A 20 -15.12 -9.14 19.55
N GLN A 21 -15.04 -9.31 18.23
CA GLN A 21 -16.18 -9.39 17.32
C GLN A 21 -16.06 -10.64 16.46
N ASP A 22 -17.07 -11.50 16.49
CA ASP A 22 -17.13 -12.68 15.62
C ASP A 22 -17.74 -12.29 14.26
N LEU A 23 -16.97 -12.47 13.17
CA LEU A 23 -17.42 -12.14 11.81
C LEU A 23 -18.56 -13.05 11.36
N ALA A 24 -18.64 -14.29 11.83
CA ALA A 24 -19.74 -15.21 11.49
C ALA A 24 -21.09 -14.76 12.08
N THR A 25 -21.07 -13.90 13.10
CA THR A 25 -22.29 -13.32 13.68
C THR A 25 -22.76 -12.06 12.96
N LEU A 26 -21.94 -11.48 12.08
CA LEU A 26 -22.26 -10.20 11.42
C LEU A 26 -23.24 -10.35 10.25
N ALA A 27 -23.16 -11.47 9.53
CA ALA A 27 -23.95 -11.77 8.34
C ALA A 27 -23.97 -13.29 8.06
N SER A 28 -25.02 -13.80 7.41
CA SER A 28 -25.20 -15.23 7.08
C SER A 28 -24.44 -15.73 5.84
N GLY A 29 -23.84 -14.83 5.06
CA GLY A 29 -23.19 -15.14 3.79
C GLY A 29 -21.70 -15.50 3.91
N LYS A 30 -21.08 -15.86 2.79
CA LYS A 30 -19.63 -16.13 2.71
C LYS A 30 -18.88 -14.81 2.60
N LEU A 31 -17.92 -14.54 3.49
CA LEU A 31 -17.03 -13.37 3.36
C LEU A 31 -16.22 -13.47 2.05
N VAL A 32 -16.40 -12.51 1.14
CA VAL A 32 -15.73 -12.47 -0.16
C VAL A 32 -14.75 -11.31 -0.31
N TYR A 33 -14.92 -10.25 0.48
CA TYR A 33 -14.02 -9.11 0.47
C TYR A 33 -14.06 -8.34 1.77
N SER A 34 -12.94 -7.77 2.17
CA SER A 34 -12.84 -6.88 3.32
C SER A 34 -11.73 -5.88 3.11
N THR A 35 -11.89 -4.68 3.64
CA THR A 35 -10.81 -3.69 3.67
C THR A 35 -10.96 -2.72 4.84
N ILE A 36 -9.86 -2.04 5.14
CA ILE A 36 -9.79 -0.97 6.15
C ILE A 36 -10.18 0.33 5.48
N LEU A 37 -11.01 1.12 6.16
CA LEU A 37 -11.37 2.45 5.72
C LEU A 37 -10.59 3.48 6.54
N TYR A 38 -9.90 4.39 5.84
CA TYR A 38 -9.14 5.48 6.43
C TYR A 38 -9.88 6.80 6.21
N ASN A 39 -9.97 7.64 7.25
CA ASN A 39 -10.51 9.00 7.16
C ASN A 39 -9.53 9.94 6.43
N THR A 40 -9.85 11.22 6.27
CA THR A 40 -9.00 12.22 5.58
C THR A 40 -7.62 12.40 6.22
N ASP A 41 -7.51 12.18 7.54
CA ASP A 41 -6.23 12.27 8.27
C ASP A 41 -5.39 10.97 8.19
N ASP A 42 -5.74 10.06 7.27
CA ASP A 42 -5.18 8.70 7.13
C ASP A 42 -5.23 7.86 8.40
N GLN A 43 -6.17 8.17 9.31
CA GLN A 43 -6.45 7.39 10.50
C GLN A 43 -7.53 6.34 10.22
N VAL A 44 -7.45 5.19 10.90
CA VAL A 44 -8.46 4.13 10.77
C VAL A 44 -9.83 4.67 11.23
N TYR A 45 -10.77 4.77 10.28
CA TYR A 45 -12.17 5.04 10.55
C TYR A 45 -12.89 3.78 11.03
N GLY A 46 -12.60 2.66 10.37
CA GLY A 46 -13.28 1.40 10.59
C GLY A 46 -12.97 0.35 9.53
N TYR A 47 -13.81 -0.68 9.47
CA TYR A 47 -13.59 -1.87 8.65
C TYR A 47 -14.88 -2.23 7.91
N ILE A 48 -14.78 -2.48 6.61
CA ILE A 48 -15.93 -2.90 5.81
C ILE A 48 -15.73 -4.32 5.30
N TYR A 49 -16.77 -5.14 5.45
CA TYR A 49 -16.82 -6.54 5.06
C TYR A 49 -17.95 -6.74 4.06
N PHE A 50 -17.74 -7.61 3.07
CA PHE A 50 -18.72 -7.95 2.05
C PHE A 50 -18.95 -9.46 2.03
N PHE A 51 -20.21 -9.86 2.16
CA PHE A 51 -20.64 -11.24 2.26
C PHE A 51 -21.51 -11.61 1.06
N ASP A 52 -21.13 -12.66 0.33
CA ASP A 52 -21.94 -13.27 -0.72
C ASP A 52 -23.07 -14.08 -0.09
N GLN A 53 -24.30 -13.65 -0.34
CA GLN A 53 -25.53 -14.28 0.18
C GLN A 53 -26.11 -15.31 -0.81
N GLY A 54 -25.47 -15.51 -1.96
CA GLY A 54 -25.86 -16.48 -2.97
C GLY A 54 -26.46 -15.89 -4.23
N ASP A 55 -26.80 -16.78 -5.17
CA ASP A 55 -27.40 -16.42 -6.45
C ASP A 55 -28.86 -15.96 -6.25
N ILE A 56 -29.21 -14.81 -6.83
CA ILE A 56 -30.61 -14.37 -6.98
C ILE A 56 -31.20 -15.02 -8.24
N ASP A 57 -30.41 -15.05 -9.32
CA ASP A 57 -30.76 -15.68 -10.58
C ASP A 57 -29.50 -16.16 -11.35
N LYS A 58 -29.62 -16.40 -12.66
CA LYS A 58 -28.50 -16.90 -13.47
C LYS A 58 -27.37 -15.89 -13.70
N GLU A 59 -27.66 -14.59 -13.62
CA GLU A 59 -26.71 -13.50 -13.92
C GLU A 59 -26.46 -12.56 -12.72
N ASN A 60 -27.18 -12.75 -11.61
CA ASN A 60 -27.16 -11.85 -10.46
C ASN A 60 -26.94 -12.62 -9.15
N LYS A 61 -26.15 -12.01 -8.26
CA LYS A 61 -25.94 -12.46 -6.88
C LYS A 61 -26.29 -11.36 -5.89
N GLN A 62 -26.64 -11.76 -4.66
CA GLN A 62 -26.86 -10.83 -3.56
C GLN A 62 -25.59 -10.69 -2.72
N LEU A 63 -25.19 -9.45 -2.44
CA LEU A 63 -24.09 -9.11 -1.55
C LEU A 63 -24.65 -8.33 -0.36
N GLU A 64 -24.15 -8.60 0.84
CA GLU A 64 -24.35 -7.76 2.02
C GLU A 64 -23.04 -7.07 2.38
N TYR A 65 -23.06 -5.75 2.61
CA TYR A 65 -21.93 -5.08 3.26
C TYR A 65 -22.22 -4.90 4.75
N VAL A 66 -21.20 -5.02 5.59
CA VAL A 66 -21.22 -4.67 7.00
C VAL A 66 -20.06 -3.71 7.29
N LEU A 67 -20.39 -2.51 7.76
CA LEU A 67 -19.43 -1.48 8.16
C LEU A 67 -19.33 -1.47 9.69
N LEU A 68 -18.12 -1.66 10.20
CA LEU A 68 -17.76 -1.51 11.60
C LEU A 68 -16.99 -0.20 11.80
N ASP A 69 -17.17 0.48 12.93
CA ASP A 69 -16.29 1.57 13.34
C ASP A 69 -14.92 1.03 13.81
N LYS A 70 -13.99 1.93 14.11
CA LYS A 70 -12.66 1.60 14.66
C LYS A 70 -12.68 0.89 16.02
N ASN A 71 -13.83 0.83 16.68
CA ASN A 71 -14.09 0.07 17.90
C ASN A 71 -14.96 -1.16 17.60
N LEU A 72 -14.97 -1.68 16.37
CA LEU A 72 -15.70 -2.88 15.98
C LEU A 72 -17.23 -2.83 16.18
N ASN A 73 -17.83 -1.66 16.45
CA ASN A 73 -19.28 -1.52 16.55
C ASN A 73 -19.88 -1.46 15.15
N LYS A 74 -21.00 -2.18 14.91
CA LYS A 74 -21.73 -2.13 13.64
C LYS A 74 -22.35 -0.74 13.43
N VAL A 75 -21.87 -0.03 12.41
CA VAL A 75 -22.34 1.31 12.02
C VAL A 75 -23.46 1.22 10.98
N ALA A 76 -23.24 0.41 9.94
CA ALA A 76 -24.19 0.26 8.85
C ALA A 76 -24.11 -1.12 8.21
N ASN A 77 -25.21 -1.59 7.65
CA ASN A 77 -25.24 -2.70 6.71
C ASN A 77 -26.39 -2.51 5.73
N ASN A 78 -26.23 -3.04 4.52
CA ASN A 78 -27.31 -3.20 3.57
C ASN A 78 -26.98 -4.30 2.56
N THR A 79 -27.99 -4.79 1.84
CA THR A 79 -27.81 -5.72 0.73
C THR A 79 -27.97 -5.03 -0.61
N PHE A 80 -27.30 -5.56 -1.63
CA PHE A 80 -27.48 -5.15 -3.01
C PHE A 80 -27.17 -6.28 -3.98
N THR A 81 -27.66 -6.13 -5.20
CA THR A 81 -27.40 -7.06 -6.29
C THR A 81 -26.15 -6.67 -7.05
N TYR A 82 -25.28 -7.63 -7.31
CA TYR A 82 -24.12 -7.48 -8.19
C TYR A 82 -24.13 -8.50 -9.31
N LYS A 83 -23.42 -8.19 -10.40
CA LYS A 83 -23.41 -9.02 -11.62
C LYS A 83 -22.45 -10.18 -11.47
N ASN A 84 -22.95 -11.38 -11.77
CA ASN A 84 -22.19 -12.61 -11.86
C ASN A 84 -22.42 -13.21 -13.26
N TYR A 85 -21.72 -12.68 -14.26
CA TYR A 85 -21.84 -13.19 -15.62
C TYR A 85 -21.21 -14.60 -15.69
N LYS A 86 -22.01 -15.66 -15.59
CA LYS A 86 -21.60 -17.08 -15.59
C LYS A 86 -21.04 -17.58 -16.95
N HIS A 87 -20.43 -16.70 -17.74
CA HIS A 87 -19.95 -16.91 -19.11
C HIS A 87 -18.41 -16.87 -19.22
N GLY A 88 -17.70 -17.40 -18.20
CA GLY A 88 -16.23 -17.34 -18.16
C GLY A 88 -15.68 -15.93 -17.97
N ILE A 89 -16.48 -15.04 -17.37
CA ILE A 89 -16.03 -13.75 -16.87
C ILE A 89 -15.68 -13.92 -15.38
N ASN A 90 -14.46 -13.55 -15.02
CA ASN A 90 -14.03 -13.49 -13.64
C ASN A 90 -14.35 -12.12 -13.06
N PHE A 91 -14.87 -12.12 -11.84
CA PHE A 91 -15.17 -10.91 -11.07
C PHE A 91 -14.22 -10.81 -9.88
N ASN A 92 -13.63 -9.63 -9.67
CA ASN A 92 -12.84 -9.33 -8.48
C ASN A 92 -13.19 -7.95 -7.93
N PHE A 93 -13.08 -7.80 -6.61
CA PHE A 93 -13.02 -6.47 -5.99
C PHE A 93 -11.60 -5.91 -6.14
N THR A 94 -11.47 -4.66 -6.57
CA THR A 94 -10.18 -3.99 -6.77
C THR A 94 -9.87 -2.96 -5.69
N GLY A 95 -10.88 -2.53 -4.92
CA GLY A 95 -10.68 -1.58 -3.83
C GLY A 95 -12.00 -1.13 -3.21
N CYS A 96 -11.95 -0.60 -1.99
CA CYS A 96 -13.08 0.06 -1.36
C CYS A 96 -12.55 1.15 -0.43
N ASN A 97 -12.88 2.41 -0.72
CA ASN A 97 -12.30 3.56 -0.02
C ASN A 97 -13.31 4.70 0.05
N PHE A 98 -13.16 5.57 1.06
CA PHE A 98 -13.89 6.83 1.09
C PHE A 98 -13.58 7.69 -0.13
N ILE A 99 -14.62 8.33 -0.65
CA ILE A 99 -14.52 9.42 -1.65
C ILE A 99 -14.92 10.77 -1.07
N ASN A 100 -15.53 10.78 0.11
CA ASN A 100 -15.72 11.91 1.02
C ASN A 100 -16.05 11.36 2.43
N GLN A 101 -16.51 12.19 3.35
CA GLN A 101 -16.82 11.78 4.73
C GLN A 101 -18.00 10.81 4.88
N ASN A 102 -18.91 10.72 3.89
CA ASN A 102 -20.19 9.99 4.00
C ASN A 102 -20.41 8.94 2.90
N GLU A 103 -19.48 8.84 1.95
CA GLU A 103 -19.62 8.00 0.77
C GLU A 103 -18.37 7.16 0.53
N ILE A 104 -18.59 5.89 0.25
CA ILE A 104 -17.56 4.90 -0.02
C ILE A 104 -17.68 4.46 -1.47
N MET A 105 -16.58 4.44 -2.21
CA MET A 105 -16.50 3.86 -3.54
C MET A 105 -16.01 2.42 -3.47
N LEU A 106 -16.88 1.48 -3.85
CA LEU A 106 -16.53 0.08 -4.07
C LEU A 106 -16.13 -0.11 -5.54
N ARG A 107 -14.90 -0.52 -5.80
CA ARG A 107 -14.33 -0.73 -7.13
C ARG A 107 -14.23 -2.23 -7.43
N MET A 108 -14.57 -2.57 -8.66
CA MET A 108 -14.67 -3.94 -9.14
C MET A 108 -14.02 -4.06 -10.52
N GLU A 109 -13.66 -5.27 -10.91
CA GLU A 109 -13.22 -5.58 -12.27
C GLU A 109 -13.87 -6.86 -12.80
N TYR A 110 -14.08 -6.86 -14.11
CA TYR A 110 -14.53 -8.00 -14.89
C TYR A 110 -13.48 -8.33 -15.94
N SER A 111 -12.94 -9.54 -15.88
CA SER A 111 -11.92 -10.01 -16.82
C SER A 111 -12.37 -11.26 -17.54
N ALA A 112 -12.07 -11.34 -18.83
CA ALA A 112 -12.38 -12.50 -19.65
C ALA A 112 -11.23 -12.81 -20.61
N LYS A 113 -11.11 -14.09 -20.98
CA LYS A 113 -10.03 -14.55 -21.86
C LYS A 113 -10.07 -13.81 -23.20
N LYS A 114 -8.92 -13.22 -23.61
CA LYS A 114 -8.77 -12.45 -24.86
C LYS A 114 -9.70 -11.24 -25.01
N LYS A 115 -10.28 -10.75 -23.91
CA LYS A 115 -11.11 -9.54 -23.86
C LYS A 115 -10.44 -8.53 -22.91
N PRO A 116 -10.59 -7.21 -23.13
CA PRO A 116 -10.14 -6.20 -22.18
C PRO A 116 -10.74 -6.41 -20.78
N THR A 117 -9.95 -6.15 -19.74
CA THR A 117 -10.46 -6.07 -18.36
C THR A 117 -11.26 -4.78 -18.21
N ILE A 118 -12.49 -4.88 -17.72
CA ILE A 118 -13.38 -3.75 -17.49
C ILE A 118 -13.35 -3.41 -16.00
N TYR A 119 -13.16 -2.13 -15.69
CA TYR A 119 -13.26 -1.61 -14.33
C TYR A 119 -14.61 -0.94 -14.13
N THR A 120 -15.24 -1.21 -12.99
CA THR A 120 -16.52 -0.62 -12.60
C THR A 120 -16.47 -0.15 -11.15
N TYR A 121 -17.44 0.66 -10.74
CA TYR A 121 -17.59 1.06 -9.35
C TYR A 121 -19.06 1.28 -8.95
N ARG A 122 -19.29 1.29 -7.64
CA ARG A 122 -20.53 1.73 -6.98
C ARG A 122 -20.19 2.70 -5.86
N ILE A 123 -21.11 3.62 -5.60
CA ILE A 123 -21.06 4.54 -4.46
C ILE A 123 -22.05 4.06 -3.41
N ILE A 124 -21.55 3.86 -2.18
CA ILE A 124 -22.33 3.48 -1.01
C ILE A 124 -22.44 4.72 -0.12
N LYS A 125 -23.64 5.28 -0.02
CA LYS A 125 -24.00 6.32 0.96
C LYS A 125 -24.49 5.62 2.22
N PHE A 126 -23.56 5.29 3.12
CA PHE A 126 -23.84 4.35 4.22
C PHE A 126 -24.76 4.93 5.30
N ASN A 127 -24.77 6.26 5.51
CA ASN A 127 -25.71 6.92 6.42
C ASN A 127 -27.17 6.81 5.95
N ASP A 128 -27.38 6.94 4.62
CA ASP A 128 -28.71 6.84 4.00
C ASP A 128 -29.08 5.41 3.60
N LYS A 129 -28.15 4.45 3.78
CA LYS A 129 -28.24 3.07 3.29
C LYS A 129 -28.55 2.99 1.79
N LYS A 130 -28.09 3.97 1.00
CA LYS A 130 -28.29 4.00 -0.46
C LYS A 130 -27.05 3.50 -1.18
N ILE A 131 -27.27 2.77 -2.26
CA ILE A 131 -26.21 2.24 -3.12
C ILE A 131 -26.55 2.64 -4.54
N SER A 132 -25.58 3.22 -5.25
CA SER A 132 -25.77 3.63 -6.64
C SER A 132 -25.92 2.42 -7.57
N PRO A 133 -26.41 2.64 -8.81
CA PRO A 133 -26.09 1.76 -9.93
C PRO A 133 -24.59 1.49 -10.02
N GLU A 134 -24.25 0.43 -10.73
CA GLU A 134 -22.88 0.18 -11.12
C GLU A 134 -22.52 1.06 -12.30
N TYR A 135 -21.38 1.73 -12.22
CA TYR A 135 -20.90 2.64 -13.26
C TYR A 135 -19.59 2.14 -13.84
N TRP A 136 -19.37 2.48 -15.10
CA TRP A 136 -18.09 2.31 -15.77
C TRP A 136 -17.73 3.55 -16.56
N TYR A 137 -16.48 3.63 -17.00
CA TYR A 137 -16.02 4.67 -17.90
C TYR A 137 -15.89 4.07 -19.30
N LYS A 138 -16.72 4.53 -20.21
CA LYS A 138 -16.76 4.11 -21.61
C LYS A 138 -16.57 5.33 -22.49
N ASN A 139 -15.52 5.30 -23.33
CA ASN A 139 -15.31 6.28 -24.40
C ASN A 139 -15.53 7.73 -23.94
N GLU A 140 -14.80 8.13 -22.89
CA GLU A 140 -14.79 9.49 -22.34
C GLU A 140 -15.93 9.88 -21.38
N THR A 141 -16.92 9.02 -21.19
CA THR A 141 -18.07 9.28 -20.33
C THR A 141 -18.24 8.22 -19.25
N ILE A 142 -18.80 8.62 -18.11
CA ILE A 142 -19.28 7.70 -17.08
C ILE A 142 -20.74 7.38 -17.37
N GLU A 143 -21.07 6.10 -17.47
CA GLU A 143 -22.45 5.62 -17.69
C GLU A 143 -22.71 4.38 -16.82
N GLU A 144 -23.98 3.97 -16.70
CA GLU A 144 -24.32 2.73 -16.02
C GLU A 144 -23.73 1.51 -16.75
N ALA A 145 -23.18 0.57 -15.97
CA ALA A 145 -22.64 -0.67 -16.49
C ALA A 145 -23.75 -1.57 -17.09
N PRO A 146 -23.41 -2.44 -18.06
CA PRO A 146 -24.39 -3.27 -18.78
C PRO A 146 -25.28 -4.13 -17.87
N LYS A 147 -26.58 -4.20 -18.16
CA LYS A 147 -27.54 -4.88 -17.29
C LYS A 147 -27.46 -6.41 -17.36
N ASN A 148 -26.94 -6.95 -18.47
CA ASN A 148 -26.85 -8.38 -18.74
C ASN A 148 -25.61 -8.70 -19.62
N TYR A 149 -25.29 -10.00 -19.75
CA TYR A 149 -24.11 -10.43 -20.51
C TYR A 149 -24.19 -10.03 -22.00
N LYS A 150 -25.37 -10.05 -22.60
CA LYS A 150 -25.56 -9.71 -24.02
C LYS A 150 -25.20 -8.24 -24.30
N GLU A 151 -25.63 -7.33 -23.42
CA GLU A 151 -25.25 -5.91 -23.48
C GLU A 151 -23.75 -5.73 -23.24
N TYR A 152 -23.20 -6.43 -22.25
CA TYR A 152 -21.76 -6.44 -21.96
C TYR A 152 -20.95 -6.83 -23.21
N GLU A 153 -21.34 -7.91 -23.87
CA GLU A 153 -20.67 -8.40 -25.07
C GLU A 153 -20.79 -7.42 -26.24
N LYS A 154 -21.95 -6.79 -26.43
CA LYS A 154 -22.10 -5.75 -27.46
C LYS A 154 -21.14 -4.58 -27.20
N HIS A 155 -21.16 -4.06 -25.97
CA HIS A 155 -20.43 -2.85 -25.63
C HIS A 155 -18.92 -3.05 -25.60
N ILE A 156 -18.43 -4.26 -25.27
CA ILE A 156 -16.99 -4.51 -25.23
C ILE A 156 -16.32 -4.36 -26.60
N HIS A 157 -17.06 -4.63 -27.69
CA HIS A 157 -16.58 -4.45 -29.06
C HIS A 157 -16.55 -2.96 -29.49
N GLU A 158 -17.34 -2.11 -28.84
CA GLU A 158 -17.42 -0.66 -29.10
C GLU A 158 -16.39 0.13 -28.28
N LEU A 159 -15.68 -0.51 -27.34
CA LEU A 159 -14.74 0.15 -26.45
C LEU A 159 -13.47 0.59 -27.19
N ASN A 160 -13.17 1.88 -27.09
CA ASN A 160 -11.87 2.45 -27.44
C ASN A 160 -11.07 2.76 -26.18
N ASN A 161 -11.75 3.32 -25.16
CA ASN A 161 -11.15 3.78 -23.91
C ASN A 161 -11.90 3.20 -22.71
N LEU A 162 -11.14 2.84 -21.67
CA LEU A 162 -11.61 2.47 -20.34
C LEU A 162 -11.07 3.44 -19.29
N GLY A 163 -11.59 3.38 -18.07
CA GLY A 163 -11.11 4.21 -16.97
C GLY A 163 -10.72 3.38 -15.76
N PHE A 164 -9.61 3.74 -15.11
CA PHE A 164 -9.26 3.26 -13.78
C PHE A 164 -9.58 4.35 -12.74
N PHE A 165 -10.31 3.98 -11.69
CA PHE A 165 -10.86 4.92 -10.70
C PHE A 165 -9.95 5.04 -9.48
N ILE A 166 -9.57 6.26 -9.14
CA ILE A 166 -8.71 6.60 -8.01
C ILE A 166 -9.48 7.51 -7.06
N PRO A 167 -9.97 7.01 -5.91
CA PRO A 167 -10.64 7.80 -4.89
C PRO A 167 -9.80 9.00 -4.45
N ASN A 168 -10.45 10.15 -4.22
CA ASN A 168 -9.81 11.36 -3.72
C ASN A 168 -10.73 12.01 -2.67
N LYS A 169 -10.67 11.46 -1.47
CA LYS A 169 -11.48 11.88 -0.31
C LYS A 169 -11.24 13.34 0.08
N GLU A 170 -10.01 13.83 -0.06
CA GLU A 170 -9.66 15.23 0.26
C GLU A 170 -10.48 16.21 -0.57
N ASN A 171 -10.76 15.87 -1.82
CA ASN A 171 -11.44 16.76 -2.77
C ASN A 171 -12.91 16.36 -3.02
N ASN A 172 -13.48 15.49 -2.19
CA ASN A 172 -14.87 15.02 -2.30
C ASN A 172 -15.21 14.43 -3.69
N GLY A 173 -14.36 13.55 -4.21
CA GLY A 173 -14.57 12.96 -5.53
C GLY A 173 -13.57 11.86 -5.86
N PHE A 174 -13.32 11.68 -7.14
CA PHE A 174 -12.37 10.69 -7.64
C PHE A 174 -11.78 11.08 -8.99
N LEU A 175 -10.58 10.57 -9.25
CA LEU A 175 -9.91 10.70 -10.53
C LEU A 175 -10.20 9.48 -11.40
N VAL A 176 -10.33 9.70 -12.70
CA VAL A 176 -10.34 8.66 -13.72
C VAL A 176 -9.06 8.77 -14.53
N LYS A 177 -8.22 7.74 -14.45
CA LYS A 177 -7.09 7.53 -15.35
C LYS A 177 -7.57 6.77 -16.57
N GLU A 178 -7.57 7.41 -17.73
CA GLU A 178 -8.02 6.76 -18.97
C GLU A 178 -7.01 5.73 -19.49
N LEU A 179 -7.48 4.58 -19.95
CA LEU A 179 -6.73 3.47 -20.52
C LEU A 179 -7.17 3.25 -21.98
N PHE A 180 -6.24 3.35 -22.93
CA PHE A 180 -6.53 3.12 -24.36
C PHE A 180 -6.37 1.65 -24.74
N LEU A 181 -7.35 1.10 -25.48
CA LEU A 181 -7.37 -0.33 -25.85
C LEU A 181 -6.82 -0.63 -27.24
N LYS A 182 -6.97 0.30 -28.20
CA LYS A 182 -6.68 0.06 -29.62
C LYS A 182 -5.33 0.60 -30.07
N ASP A 183 -4.82 1.62 -29.40
CA ASP A 183 -3.51 2.20 -29.69
C ASP A 183 -2.48 1.67 -28.68
N THR A 184 -1.44 1.00 -29.19
CA THR A 184 -0.22 0.77 -28.41
C THR A 184 0.36 2.14 -28.05
N GLY A 185 0.29 2.53 -26.78
CA GLY A 185 1.01 3.69 -26.28
C GLY A 185 0.15 4.84 -25.77
N SER A 186 0.16 4.96 -24.44
CA SER A 186 -0.16 6.11 -23.60
C SER A 186 -1.63 6.42 -23.28
N ASN A 187 -1.88 6.40 -21.97
CA ASN A 187 -2.97 7.14 -21.33
C ASN A 187 -2.80 8.64 -21.67
N LYS A 188 -3.90 9.37 -21.90
CA LYS A 188 -3.84 10.80 -22.32
C LYS A 188 -4.37 11.75 -21.27
N PHE A 189 -5.43 11.33 -20.59
CA PHE A 189 -6.16 12.20 -19.69
C PHE A 189 -6.20 11.62 -18.28
N ILE A 190 -6.19 12.54 -17.32
CA ILE A 190 -6.69 12.29 -15.98
C ILE A 190 -7.81 13.29 -15.77
N LYS A 191 -8.98 12.77 -15.41
CA LYS A 191 -10.21 13.55 -15.25
C LYS A 191 -10.65 13.47 -13.80
N PHE A 192 -11.18 14.57 -13.26
CA PHE A 192 -11.77 14.55 -11.92
C PHE A 192 -13.28 14.64 -12.01
N TYR A 193 -13.95 13.82 -11.22
CA TYR A 193 -15.39 13.73 -11.14
C TYR A 193 -15.86 13.97 -9.71
N SER A 194 -16.99 14.66 -9.57
CA SER A 194 -17.74 14.71 -8.31
C SER A 194 -18.34 13.34 -7.98
N THR A 195 -18.87 13.18 -6.78
CA THR A 195 -19.53 11.92 -6.39
C THR A 195 -20.86 11.67 -7.10
N ASP A 196 -21.43 12.69 -7.76
CA ASP A 196 -22.59 12.56 -8.64
C ASP A 196 -22.20 12.31 -10.11
N ASN A 197 -20.95 11.90 -10.35
CA ASN A 197 -20.38 11.59 -11.66
C ASN A 197 -20.29 12.78 -12.64
N GLU A 198 -20.29 14.01 -12.13
CA GLU A 198 -20.12 15.20 -12.97
C GLU A 198 -18.62 15.50 -13.14
N GLN A 199 -18.15 15.56 -14.40
CA GLN A 199 -16.77 15.92 -14.70
C GLN A 199 -16.52 17.38 -14.30
N GLN A 200 -15.56 17.60 -13.41
CA GLN A 200 -15.20 18.95 -12.94
C GLN A 200 -14.06 19.54 -13.75
N TRP A 201 -13.04 18.74 -14.06
CA TRP A 201 -11.88 19.17 -14.85
C TRP A 201 -11.16 17.99 -15.49
N VAL A 202 -10.30 18.30 -16.46
CA VAL A 202 -9.45 17.36 -17.17
C VAL A 202 -8.03 17.90 -17.27
N TYR A 203 -7.05 17.04 -17.09
CA TYR A 203 -5.65 17.32 -17.37
C TYR A 203 -5.13 16.40 -18.47
N ASP A 204 -4.62 17.01 -19.54
CA ASP A 204 -4.03 16.34 -20.69
C ASP A 204 -2.52 16.21 -20.50
N TYR A 205 -2.02 14.97 -20.44
CA TYR A 205 -0.60 14.65 -20.39
C TYR A 205 -0.12 13.90 -21.65
N SER A 206 -0.86 14.02 -22.76
CA SER A 206 -0.50 13.46 -24.08
C SER A 206 0.70 14.16 -24.74
N LEU A 207 1.34 15.12 -24.07
CA LEU A 207 2.50 15.88 -24.56
C LEU A 207 3.74 15.02 -24.90
N TYR A 208 3.74 13.72 -24.58
CA TYR A 208 4.86 12.81 -24.85
C TYR A 208 4.55 11.79 -25.96
N LYS A 209 4.03 12.27 -27.09
CA LYS A 209 3.80 11.48 -28.31
C LYS A 209 5.11 10.91 -28.85
N ASP A 210 5.42 9.68 -28.47
CA ASP A 210 6.48 8.87 -29.06
C ASP A 210 5.86 7.48 -29.26
N SER A 211 5.68 7.07 -30.53
CA SER A 211 4.81 5.95 -30.94
C SER A 211 5.18 4.60 -30.31
N ASP A 212 6.38 4.49 -29.75
CA ASP A 212 6.94 3.23 -29.26
C ASP A 212 7.02 3.17 -27.72
N LYS A 213 6.43 4.13 -26.98
CA LYS A 213 6.65 4.29 -25.53
C LYS A 213 5.36 4.48 -24.73
N TYR A 214 5.25 3.79 -23.58
CA TYR A 214 4.09 3.89 -22.69
C TYR A 214 4.32 4.94 -21.60
N ILE A 215 3.47 5.97 -21.56
CA ILE A 215 3.43 6.92 -20.44
C ILE A 215 2.48 6.36 -19.37
N ASN A 216 3.00 6.24 -18.16
CA ASN A 216 2.23 5.92 -16.98
C ASN A 216 2.16 7.14 -16.07
N ILE A 217 1.00 7.30 -15.44
CA ILE A 217 0.76 8.28 -14.39
C ILE A 217 0.20 7.57 -13.17
N SER A 218 0.61 8.00 -11.99
CA SER A 218 0.04 7.58 -10.71
C SER A 218 -0.12 8.80 -9.80
N LEU A 219 -1.25 8.87 -9.08
CA LEU A 219 -1.35 9.77 -7.94
C LEU A 219 -0.43 9.25 -6.83
N GLN A 220 0.39 10.12 -6.24
CA GLN A 220 1.30 9.75 -5.16
C GLN A 220 0.94 10.40 -3.83
N GLU A 221 0.50 11.66 -3.89
CA GLU A 221 0.14 12.47 -2.73
C GLU A 221 -0.98 13.44 -3.15
N SER A 222 -1.86 13.78 -2.21
CA SER A 222 -2.97 14.70 -2.47
C SER A 222 -3.37 15.48 -1.23
N SER A 223 -3.57 16.78 -1.41
CA SER A 223 -4.20 17.65 -0.43
C SER A 223 -5.41 18.36 -1.02
N LEU A 224 -6.05 19.20 -0.19
CA LEU A 224 -7.10 20.13 -0.60
C LEU A 224 -6.68 21.10 -1.71
N ASN A 225 -5.37 21.38 -1.82
CA ASN A 225 -4.84 22.39 -2.74
C ASN A 225 -4.08 21.77 -3.92
N THR A 226 -3.33 20.70 -3.68
CA THR A 226 -2.42 20.14 -4.68
C THR A 226 -2.58 18.64 -4.86
N LEU A 227 -2.54 18.17 -6.11
CA LEU A 227 -2.37 16.76 -6.47
C LEU A 227 -0.97 16.56 -7.02
N TYR A 228 -0.22 15.61 -6.45
CA TYR A 228 1.11 15.26 -6.94
C TYR A 228 1.03 13.97 -7.75
N LEU A 229 1.21 14.13 -9.05
CA LEU A 229 1.21 13.04 -10.00
C LEU A 229 2.64 12.66 -10.36
N PHE A 230 2.92 11.37 -10.34
CA PHE A 230 4.19 10.83 -10.81
C PHE A 230 4.01 10.26 -12.20
N VAL A 231 4.73 10.85 -13.15
CA VAL A 231 4.74 10.48 -14.55
C VAL A 231 6.04 9.77 -14.86
N PHE A 232 5.91 8.56 -15.41
CA PHE A 232 7.06 7.76 -15.81
C PHE A 232 6.84 7.09 -17.16
N ARG A 233 7.92 6.95 -17.92
CA ARG A 233 7.87 6.40 -19.28
C ARG A 233 8.51 5.02 -19.32
N ASN A 234 7.73 4.02 -19.72
CA ASN A 234 8.20 2.66 -19.91
C ASN A 234 8.56 2.40 -21.38
N TYR A 235 9.77 1.86 -21.61
CA TYR A 235 10.20 1.28 -22.88
C TYR A 235 10.74 -0.13 -22.60
N ASN A 236 10.15 -1.17 -23.18
CA ASN A 236 10.54 -2.58 -22.95
C ASN A 236 10.74 -2.93 -21.46
N TYR A 237 9.81 -2.51 -20.59
CA TYR A 237 9.85 -2.67 -19.12
C TYR A 237 10.82 -1.77 -18.35
N PHE A 238 11.54 -0.85 -19.02
CA PHE A 238 12.49 0.07 -18.40
C PHE A 238 11.96 1.50 -18.29
N ILE A 239 12.20 2.15 -17.17
CA ILE A 239 11.75 3.52 -16.91
C ILE A 239 12.80 4.51 -17.45
N SER A 240 12.49 5.20 -18.54
CA SER A 240 13.42 6.14 -19.18
C SER A 240 13.35 7.57 -18.63
N PHE A 241 12.36 7.87 -17.78
CA PHE A 241 12.00 9.23 -17.41
C PHE A 241 11.17 9.28 -16.13
N TYR A 242 11.44 10.28 -15.29
CA TYR A 242 10.70 10.58 -14.06
C TYR A 242 10.33 12.06 -14.01
N GLN A 243 9.04 12.35 -13.87
CA GLN A 243 8.55 13.70 -13.66
C GLN A 243 7.46 13.71 -12.62
N ILE A 244 7.50 14.74 -11.80
CA ILE A 244 6.48 15.05 -10.83
C ILE A 244 5.69 16.22 -11.39
N ILE A 245 4.37 16.09 -11.44
CA ILE A 245 3.47 17.14 -11.88
C ILE A 245 2.60 17.52 -10.69
N ALA A 246 2.65 18.78 -10.29
CA ALA A 246 1.76 19.34 -9.29
C ALA A 246 0.57 20.01 -9.99
N LEU A 247 -0.64 19.53 -9.72
CA LEU A 247 -1.88 20.12 -10.22
C LEU A 247 -2.64 20.80 -9.08
N ASN A 248 -3.31 21.91 -9.37
CA ASN A 248 -4.32 22.45 -8.45
C ASN A 248 -5.50 21.48 -8.36
N SER A 249 -5.82 20.99 -7.16
CA SER A 249 -6.83 19.94 -6.96
C SER A 249 -8.24 20.35 -7.39
N LYS A 250 -8.55 21.66 -7.36
CA LYS A 250 -9.90 22.19 -7.64
C LYS A 250 -10.20 22.35 -9.12
N ASN A 251 -9.19 22.64 -9.94
CA ASN A 251 -9.39 22.98 -11.36
C ASN A 251 -8.47 22.24 -12.34
N GLY A 252 -7.58 21.37 -11.85
CA GLY A 252 -6.67 20.57 -12.67
C GLY A 252 -5.57 21.37 -13.38
N LYS A 253 -5.44 22.68 -13.14
CA LYS A 253 -4.37 23.49 -13.75
C LYS A 253 -3.02 23.08 -13.17
N LYS A 254 -2.04 22.86 -14.04
CA LYS A 254 -0.65 22.62 -13.64
C LYS A 254 -0.12 23.82 -12.86
N LYS A 255 0.35 23.58 -11.63
CA LYS A 255 1.11 24.55 -10.83
C LYS A 255 2.54 24.59 -11.36
N TYR A 256 3.19 23.43 -11.35
CA TYR A 256 4.57 23.25 -11.81
C TYR A 256 4.82 21.79 -12.19
N ASP A 257 5.99 21.55 -12.76
CA ASP A 257 6.55 20.23 -12.98
C ASP A 257 8.02 20.18 -12.57
N PHE A 258 8.45 19.05 -12.04
CA PHE A 258 9.79 18.83 -11.54
C PHE A 258 10.37 17.53 -12.09
N TYR A 259 11.62 17.59 -12.53
CA TYR A 259 12.34 16.46 -13.09
C TYR A 259 13.35 15.97 -12.06
N LEU A 260 13.27 14.69 -11.70
CA LEU A 260 14.29 14.10 -10.83
C LEU A 260 15.66 14.09 -11.53
N PRO A 261 16.78 14.23 -10.79
CA PRO A 261 18.11 14.25 -11.39
C PRO A 261 18.40 12.99 -12.22
N SER A 262 18.62 13.17 -13.53
CA SER A 262 18.73 12.06 -14.49
C SER A 262 20.05 11.27 -14.42
N ASN A 263 20.99 11.68 -13.57
CA ASN A 263 22.26 10.99 -13.34
C ASN A 263 22.18 9.93 -12.22
N LYS A 264 21.04 9.81 -11.55
CA LYS A 264 20.78 8.85 -10.47
C LYS A 264 19.42 8.18 -10.70
N ASN A 265 19.32 6.92 -10.27
CA ASN A 265 18.04 6.23 -10.11
C ASN A 265 17.59 6.41 -8.67
N HIS A 266 16.28 6.59 -8.44
CA HIS A 266 15.74 6.87 -7.10
C HIS A 266 14.63 5.89 -6.74
N THR A 267 14.56 5.49 -5.47
CA THR A 267 13.27 5.13 -4.86
C THR A 267 12.59 6.42 -4.40
N ILE A 268 11.27 6.42 -4.28
CA ILE A 268 10.55 7.67 -4.06
C ILE A 268 9.43 7.47 -3.03
N LYS A 269 9.45 8.33 -2.02
CA LYS A 269 8.36 8.60 -1.08
C LYS A 269 8.04 10.09 -1.17
N PHE A 270 6.76 10.40 -1.21
CA PHE A 270 6.23 11.76 -1.19
C PHE A 270 5.54 12.03 0.14
N LYS A 271 5.63 13.27 0.62
CA LYS A 271 4.76 13.84 1.65
C LYS A 271 4.68 15.35 1.47
N GLU A 272 3.48 15.91 1.51
CA GLU A 272 3.30 17.37 1.56
C GLU A 272 3.33 17.84 3.02
N ILE A 273 4.16 18.85 3.32
CA ILE A 273 4.27 19.48 4.64
C ILE A 273 4.28 20.99 4.44
N ASN A 274 3.32 21.70 5.04
CA ASN A 274 3.22 23.16 4.93
C ASN A 274 3.33 23.65 3.48
N ASN A 275 2.56 23.00 2.58
CA ASN A 275 2.56 23.21 1.13
C ASN A 275 3.90 22.99 0.39
N HIS A 276 4.91 22.45 1.08
CA HIS A 276 6.15 21.99 0.45
C HIS A 276 6.06 20.50 0.19
N LEU A 277 6.53 20.08 -0.99
CA LEU A 277 6.64 18.66 -1.31
C LEU A 277 7.99 18.13 -0.84
N VAL A 278 7.99 17.22 0.13
CA VAL A 278 9.17 16.45 0.52
C VAL A 278 9.22 15.17 -0.32
N ILE A 279 10.35 14.97 -0.98
CA ILE A 279 10.66 13.80 -1.80
C ILE A 279 11.88 13.13 -1.17
N THR A 280 11.76 11.87 -0.77
CA THR A 280 12.86 11.14 -0.12
C THR A 280 12.96 9.71 -0.62
N GLY A 281 14.15 9.12 -0.49
CA GLY A 281 14.36 7.72 -0.85
C GLY A 281 15.83 7.32 -0.85
N ASN A 282 16.11 6.21 -1.51
CA ASN A 282 17.46 5.76 -1.84
C ASN A 282 17.83 6.20 -3.25
N TYR A 283 19.13 6.17 -3.53
CA TYR A 283 19.63 6.42 -4.87
C TYR A 283 20.77 5.47 -5.27
N SER A 284 20.92 5.27 -6.58
CA SER A 284 22.02 4.50 -7.17
C SER A 284 22.46 5.14 -8.49
N PRO A 285 23.70 4.90 -8.98
CA PRO A 285 24.15 5.41 -10.28
C PRO A 285 23.32 4.89 -11.46
N THR A 286 23.15 5.71 -12.50
CA THR A 286 22.41 5.33 -13.71
C THR A 286 23.20 4.51 -14.72
N LYS A 287 24.53 4.72 -14.81
CA LYS A 287 25.35 4.28 -15.95
C LYS A 287 25.63 2.78 -16.05
N GLU A 288 25.11 1.96 -15.14
CA GLU A 288 25.79 0.71 -14.83
C GLU A 288 24.93 -0.43 -14.28
N SER A 289 23.61 -0.29 -14.28
CA SER A 289 22.66 -1.34 -13.94
C SER A 289 22.61 -2.39 -15.06
N LYS A 290 23.65 -3.20 -15.25
CA LYS A 290 23.54 -4.39 -16.10
C LYS A 290 22.49 -5.31 -15.45
N GLY A 291 21.26 -5.30 -15.98
CA GLY A 291 20.26 -6.29 -15.63
C GLY A 291 20.79 -7.69 -15.98
N ILE A 292 20.15 -8.73 -15.43
CA ILE A 292 20.47 -10.14 -15.71
C ILE A 292 20.29 -10.51 -17.22
N LEU A 293 19.86 -9.56 -18.05
CA LEU A 293 19.81 -9.66 -19.50
C LEU A 293 20.57 -8.49 -20.17
N SER A 294 21.90 -8.51 -20.08
CA SER A 294 22.87 -7.95 -21.07
C SER A 294 22.65 -6.54 -21.66
N ASN A 295 21.93 -5.64 -21.00
CA ASN A 295 21.95 -4.20 -21.29
C ASN A 295 21.95 -3.40 -19.98
N PRO A 296 22.58 -2.20 -19.94
CA PRO A 296 22.41 -1.28 -18.82
C PRO A 296 20.94 -0.81 -18.77
N ASP A 297 20.30 -0.92 -17.61
CA ASP A 297 18.91 -0.59 -17.30
C ASP A 297 18.82 0.82 -16.70
N PRO A 298 18.82 1.90 -17.49
CA PRO A 298 18.58 3.23 -16.96
C PRO A 298 17.20 3.28 -16.29
N GLY A 299 17.12 3.88 -15.11
CA GLY A 299 15.88 4.20 -14.43
C GLY A 299 15.59 3.42 -13.17
N ILE A 300 15.91 2.12 -13.08
CA ILE A 300 15.50 1.31 -11.93
C ILE A 300 16.55 1.40 -10.81
N PHE A 301 16.12 1.77 -9.61
CA PHE A 301 16.98 1.75 -8.42
C PHE A 301 17.62 0.37 -8.25
N ASN A 302 18.95 0.34 -8.09
CA ASN A 302 19.71 -0.89 -7.92
C ASN A 302 20.20 -1.01 -6.48
N LEU A 303 19.61 -1.94 -5.71
CA LEU A 303 19.98 -2.18 -4.32
C LEU A 303 21.47 -2.58 -4.14
N GLU A 304 22.07 -3.28 -5.10
CA GLU A 304 23.49 -3.67 -5.03
C GLU A 304 24.45 -2.50 -5.23
N LYS A 305 23.96 -1.41 -5.84
CA LYS A 305 24.68 -0.17 -6.11
C LYS A 305 24.05 1.02 -5.37
N ASN A 306 23.32 0.73 -4.29
CA ASN A 306 22.75 1.78 -3.45
C ASN A 306 23.90 2.61 -2.87
N GLU A 307 23.86 3.94 -3.04
CA GLU A 307 24.87 4.87 -2.54
C GLU A 307 24.45 5.53 -1.22
N GLY A 308 23.20 5.38 -0.79
CA GLY A 308 22.69 5.93 0.47
C GLY A 308 21.27 6.46 0.35
N PHE A 309 21.02 7.63 0.94
CA PHE A 309 19.70 8.27 1.00
C PHE A 309 19.72 9.69 0.45
N TYR A 310 18.56 10.18 0.02
CA TYR A 310 18.41 11.56 -0.45
C TYR A 310 17.11 12.18 0.05
N SER A 311 17.11 13.51 0.14
CA SER A 311 15.92 14.32 0.37
C SER A 311 15.95 15.55 -0.55
N ILE A 312 14.83 15.81 -1.22
CA ILE A 312 14.58 17.01 -2.03
C ILE A 312 13.30 17.64 -1.49
N VAL A 313 13.31 18.96 -1.28
CA VAL A 313 12.13 19.73 -0.89
C VAL A 313 11.83 20.77 -1.95
N LEU A 314 10.59 20.77 -2.43
CA LEU A 314 10.07 21.75 -3.39
C LEU A 314 9.11 22.70 -2.70
N ASP A 315 9.18 23.99 -3.03
CA ASP A 315 8.16 24.98 -2.64
C ASP A 315 6.88 24.87 -3.49
N GLU A 316 5.92 25.76 -3.25
CA GLU A 316 4.61 25.77 -3.91
C GLU A 316 4.69 26.05 -5.42
N GLU A 317 5.76 26.70 -5.85
CA GLU A 317 6.10 27.05 -7.23
C GLU A 317 6.96 25.97 -7.91
N GLY A 318 7.40 24.95 -7.16
CA GLY A 318 8.23 23.86 -7.65
C GLY A 318 9.73 24.13 -7.65
N ASN A 319 10.18 25.24 -7.04
CA ASN A 319 11.60 25.50 -6.87
C ASN A 319 12.18 24.60 -5.79
N LYS A 320 13.40 24.14 -6.05
CA LYS A 320 14.15 23.32 -5.11
C LYS A 320 14.70 24.20 -3.99
N VAL A 321 14.08 24.17 -2.82
CA VAL A 321 14.54 24.90 -1.62
C VAL A 321 15.56 24.10 -0.81
N LYS A 322 15.57 22.78 -0.97
CA LYS A 322 16.55 21.88 -0.34
C LYS A 322 16.82 20.66 -1.22
N GLU A 323 18.08 20.26 -1.26
CA GLU A 323 18.52 18.99 -1.84
C GLU A 323 19.75 18.49 -1.08
N LYS A 324 19.66 17.27 -0.57
CA LYS A 324 20.77 16.62 0.11
C LYS A 324 20.84 15.15 -0.23
N TYR A 325 22.05 14.68 -0.49
CA TYR A 325 22.39 13.27 -0.65
C TYR A 325 23.35 12.91 0.47
N THR A 326 23.02 11.86 1.22
CA THR A 326 23.88 11.32 2.27
C THR A 326 24.38 9.96 1.79
N GLN A 327 25.69 9.79 1.77
CA GLN A 327 26.37 8.58 1.32
C GLN A 327 26.59 7.60 2.48
N TRP A 328 26.92 6.34 2.19
CA TRP A 328 27.18 5.35 3.24
C TRP A 328 28.37 5.71 4.13
N GLU A 329 29.38 6.38 3.57
CA GLU A 329 30.55 6.89 4.26
C GLU A 329 30.18 7.85 5.39
N ASP A 330 29.14 8.66 5.20
CA ASP A 330 28.68 9.64 6.19
C ASP A 330 28.13 8.94 7.45
N PHE A 331 27.76 7.66 7.35
CA PHE A 331 27.25 6.87 8.49
C PHE A 331 28.36 6.10 9.24
N LYS A 332 29.62 6.12 8.79
CA LYS A 332 30.73 5.35 9.38
C LYS A 332 30.98 5.67 10.86
N GLU A 333 30.68 6.90 11.31
CA GLU A 333 30.79 7.31 12.71
C GLU A 333 29.67 6.74 13.60
N TYR A 334 28.55 6.33 13.00
CA TYR A 334 27.35 5.88 13.71
C TYR A 334 27.15 4.37 13.65
N ILE A 335 27.62 3.73 12.57
CA ILE A 335 27.48 2.30 12.36
C ILE A 335 28.63 1.75 11.53
N LYS A 336 29.03 0.51 11.80
CA LYS A 336 30.05 -0.20 11.01
C LYS A 336 29.50 -0.54 9.63
N ILE A 337 29.72 0.34 8.66
CA ILE A 337 29.26 0.20 7.28
C ILE A 337 30.41 0.41 6.30
N GLU A 338 30.41 -0.39 5.24
CA GLU A 338 31.33 -0.23 4.11
C GLU A 338 30.84 0.85 3.13
N GLU A 339 31.75 1.35 2.30
CA GLU A 339 31.50 2.38 1.28
C GLU A 339 30.38 2.02 0.30
N ASN A 340 30.26 0.73 -0.01
CA ASN A 340 29.22 0.20 -0.88
C ASN A 340 27.90 -0.10 -0.14
N GLY A 341 27.74 0.34 1.12
CA GLY A 341 26.56 0.10 1.94
C GLY A 341 26.43 -1.31 2.51
N ARG A 342 27.51 -2.11 2.49
CA ARG A 342 27.52 -3.42 3.14
C ARG A 342 27.70 -3.29 4.64
N ILE A 343 27.03 -4.17 5.36
CA ILE A 343 27.19 -4.36 6.80
C ILE A 343 27.46 -5.85 7.06
N ASP A 344 28.11 -6.17 8.18
CA ASP A 344 28.27 -7.50 8.78
C ASP A 344 28.21 -8.70 7.81
N LYS A 345 29.33 -9.39 7.52
CA LYS A 345 29.32 -10.62 6.69
C LYS A 345 28.58 -10.45 5.34
N ASN A 346 28.71 -9.27 4.73
CA ASN A 346 28.27 -8.94 3.37
C ASN A 346 26.74 -8.80 3.21
N TYR A 347 26.01 -8.40 4.26
CA TYR A 347 24.59 -8.03 4.19
C TYR A 347 24.43 -6.65 3.55
N ARG A 348 23.24 -6.41 2.99
CA ARG A 348 22.80 -5.16 2.36
C ARG A 348 21.64 -4.56 3.16
N LEU A 349 21.54 -3.24 3.17
CA LEU A 349 20.43 -2.53 3.80
C LEU A 349 19.29 -2.36 2.80
N LYS A 350 18.30 -3.25 2.87
CA LYS A 350 17.10 -3.16 2.04
C LYS A 350 16.11 -2.17 2.67
N PRO A 351 15.62 -1.15 1.95
CA PRO A 351 14.64 -0.22 2.49
C PRO A 351 13.33 -0.93 2.82
N ALA A 352 12.80 -0.68 4.02
CA ALA A 352 11.51 -1.16 4.47
C ALA A 352 10.45 -0.05 4.41
N ASP A 353 10.73 1.13 4.98
CA ASP A 353 9.82 2.28 4.95
C ASP A 353 10.54 3.62 5.21
N TYR A 354 9.84 4.71 4.91
CA TYR A 354 10.26 6.10 5.13
C TYR A 354 9.18 6.86 5.90
N PHE A 355 9.55 7.32 7.10
CA PHE A 355 8.70 8.10 7.99
C PHE A 355 9.08 9.57 7.88
N VAL A 356 8.30 10.34 7.14
CA VAL A 356 8.49 11.79 7.00
C VAL A 356 7.56 12.45 8.02
N PHE A 357 8.11 13.09 9.05
CA PHE A 357 7.32 13.69 10.13
C PHE A 357 6.94 15.12 9.80
N ASP A 358 5.92 15.66 10.47
CA ASP A 358 5.39 17.01 10.20
C ASP A 358 6.37 18.14 10.55
N ASP A 359 7.38 17.86 11.38
CA ASP A 359 8.51 18.76 11.65
C ASP A 359 9.59 18.75 10.53
N GLY A 360 9.38 17.94 9.48
CA GLY A 360 10.28 17.80 8.34
C GLY A 360 11.43 16.81 8.54
N SER A 361 11.57 16.24 9.74
CA SER A 361 12.54 15.18 10.01
C SER A 361 12.14 13.87 9.35
N ILE A 362 13.12 12.99 9.10
CA ILE A 362 12.89 11.74 8.38
C ILE A 362 13.54 10.57 9.11
N SER A 363 12.74 9.55 9.46
CA SER A 363 13.26 8.27 9.91
C SER A 363 13.19 7.24 8.79
N ILE A 364 14.30 6.56 8.53
CA ILE A 364 14.45 5.62 7.41
C ILE A 364 14.70 4.23 7.98
N LEU A 365 13.77 3.31 7.74
CA LEU A 365 13.87 1.94 8.22
C LEU A 365 14.44 1.05 7.11
N THR A 366 15.50 0.32 7.42
CA THR A 366 16.08 -0.68 6.53
C THR A 366 16.19 -2.03 7.24
N GLU A 367 16.21 -3.10 6.47
CA GLU A 367 16.39 -4.47 6.94
C GLU A 367 17.71 -5.01 6.40
N LYS A 368 18.54 -5.58 7.28
CA LYS A 368 19.72 -6.33 6.87
C LYS A 368 19.26 -7.53 6.05
N SER A 369 19.63 -7.57 4.78
CA SER A 369 19.25 -8.63 3.86
C SER A 369 20.45 -9.16 3.09
N LYS A 370 20.47 -10.47 2.84
CA LYS A 370 21.43 -11.12 1.96
C LYS A 370 20.66 -11.81 0.83
N PRO A 371 20.85 -11.40 -0.43
CA PRO A 371 20.17 -12.04 -1.55
C PRO A 371 20.62 -13.51 -1.64
N SER A 372 19.71 -14.38 -2.11
CA SER A 372 20.07 -15.76 -2.38
C SER A 372 21.14 -15.78 -3.46
N LYS A 373 22.20 -16.57 -3.26
CA LYS A 373 23.08 -16.90 -4.37
C LYS A 373 22.31 -17.85 -5.27
N TYR A 374 21.65 -17.33 -6.30
CA TYR A 374 21.30 -18.15 -7.46
C TYR A 374 22.63 -18.62 -8.04
N VAL A 375 23.14 -19.76 -7.58
CA VAL A 375 24.18 -20.44 -8.33
C VAL A 375 23.48 -20.91 -9.60
N SER A 376 23.97 -20.44 -10.74
CA SER A 376 23.58 -20.87 -12.08
C SER A 376 23.98 -22.33 -12.34
N VAL A 377 23.68 -23.26 -11.42
CA VAL A 377 23.86 -24.70 -11.63
C VAL A 377 22.84 -25.20 -12.66
N ALA A 378 21.67 -24.54 -12.74
CA ALA A 378 20.66 -24.84 -13.76
C ALA A 378 21.18 -24.65 -15.19
N SER A 379 22.19 -23.79 -15.42
CA SER A 379 22.80 -23.62 -16.75
C SER A 379 24.03 -24.50 -16.98
N LEU A 380 24.54 -25.20 -15.96
CA LEU A 380 25.77 -26.01 -16.08
C LEU A 380 25.51 -27.52 -16.01
N ILE A 381 24.39 -27.99 -15.44
CA ILE A 381 24.15 -29.43 -15.32
C ILE A 381 22.65 -29.73 -15.49
N SER A 382 22.25 -30.08 -16.71
CA SER A 382 20.87 -30.46 -17.08
C SER A 382 20.39 -31.82 -16.53
N THR A 383 21.12 -32.40 -15.56
CA THR A 383 20.90 -33.77 -15.06
C THR A 383 20.64 -33.86 -13.55
N LEU A 384 20.58 -32.73 -12.82
CA LEU A 384 20.28 -32.73 -11.39
C LEU A 384 18.77 -32.64 -11.13
N ASN A 385 18.28 -33.52 -10.26
CA ASN A 385 16.88 -33.60 -9.87
C ASN A 385 16.50 -32.36 -9.03
N ILE A 386 15.23 -31.93 -9.07
CA ILE A 386 14.72 -30.74 -8.35
C ILE A 386 15.07 -30.74 -6.86
N ALA A 387 15.09 -31.92 -6.22
CA ALA A 387 15.46 -32.08 -4.82
C ALA A 387 16.93 -31.73 -4.50
N THR A 388 17.83 -31.87 -5.47
CA THR A 388 19.25 -31.50 -5.33
C THR A 388 19.45 -30.00 -5.54
N ILE A 389 18.65 -29.36 -6.39
CA ILE A 389 18.67 -27.89 -6.59
C ILE A 389 18.25 -27.17 -5.30
N SER A 390 17.17 -27.62 -4.65
CA SER A 390 16.73 -27.08 -3.36
C SER A 390 17.73 -27.26 -2.22
N ALA A 391 18.63 -28.24 -2.30
CA ALA A 391 19.68 -28.46 -1.30
C ALA A 391 20.92 -27.57 -1.49
N ILE A 392 21.07 -26.92 -2.65
CA ILE A 392 22.21 -26.07 -3.02
C ILE A 392 21.84 -24.57 -2.96
N GLU A 393 20.55 -24.24 -2.88
CA GLU A 393 20.08 -22.86 -2.73
C GLU A 393 20.43 -22.30 -1.34
N ASP A 394 21.39 -21.37 -1.30
CA ASP A 394 21.62 -20.53 -0.12
C ASP A 394 20.44 -19.55 -0.03
N SER A 395 19.46 -19.85 0.82
CA SER A 395 18.21 -19.09 0.88
C SER A 395 18.43 -17.65 1.29
N GLN A 396 17.50 -16.76 0.90
CA GLN A 396 17.54 -15.36 1.32
C GLN A 396 17.57 -15.28 2.85
N LYS A 397 18.39 -14.36 3.38
CA LYS A 397 18.54 -14.18 4.83
C LYS A 397 18.19 -12.75 5.17
N ALA A 398 17.37 -12.57 6.20
CA ALA A 398 17.05 -11.27 6.76
C ALA A 398 17.32 -11.27 8.28
N GLU A 399 17.97 -10.23 8.76
CA GLU A 399 18.36 -10.03 10.17
C GLU A 399 17.92 -8.63 10.60
N ASP A 400 18.55 -8.06 11.63
CA ASP A 400 18.25 -6.78 12.26
C ASP A 400 17.68 -5.70 11.32
N PHE A 401 16.73 -4.93 11.87
CA PHE A 401 16.40 -3.64 11.27
C PHE A 401 17.42 -2.59 11.71
N ILE A 402 17.61 -1.58 10.86
CA ILE A 402 18.43 -0.40 11.15
C ILE A 402 17.59 0.82 10.84
N LEU A 403 17.41 1.66 11.86
CA LEU A 403 16.66 2.91 11.80
C LEU A 403 17.64 4.09 11.75
N PHE A 404 17.62 4.82 10.65
CA PHE A 404 18.37 6.05 10.48
C PHE A 404 17.45 7.25 10.76
N SER A 405 17.76 8.04 11.77
CA SER A 405 17.00 9.26 12.11
C SER A 405 17.73 10.49 11.58
N MET A 406 17.08 11.23 10.69
CA MET A 406 17.59 12.44 10.06
C MET A 406 16.81 13.66 10.58
N ASP A 407 17.49 14.78 10.81
CA ASP A 407 16.82 16.05 11.16
C ASP A 407 16.07 16.66 9.96
N SER A 408 15.41 17.80 10.18
CA SER A 408 14.70 18.54 9.14
C SER A 408 15.60 19.12 8.05
N ASP A 409 16.92 19.18 8.28
CA ASP A 409 17.97 19.54 7.31
C ASP A 409 18.62 18.29 6.67
N PHE A 410 18.09 17.10 6.97
CA PHE A 410 18.57 15.80 6.51
C PHE A 410 20.02 15.50 6.94
N ASN A 411 20.44 16.01 8.10
CA ASN A 411 21.65 15.60 8.80
C ASN A 411 21.36 14.37 9.68
N ILE A 412 22.37 13.51 9.82
CA ILE A 412 22.28 12.29 10.62
C ILE A 412 22.21 12.68 12.10
N LYS A 413 21.11 12.35 12.77
CA LYS A 413 20.97 12.53 14.23
C LYS A 413 21.38 11.28 14.97
N LYS A 414 20.90 10.12 14.51
CA LYS A 414 21.00 8.85 15.23
C LYS A 414 20.87 7.66 14.28
N VAL A 415 21.56 6.57 14.59
CA VAL A 415 21.37 5.26 13.96
C VAL A 415 21.14 4.24 15.05
N GLU A 416 20.05 3.47 14.94
CA GLU A 416 19.66 2.45 15.92
C GLU A 416 19.51 1.09 15.24
N ILE A 417 20.02 0.05 15.90
CA ILE A 417 19.89 -1.34 15.46
C ILE A 417 18.77 -1.97 16.30
N ILE A 418 17.79 -2.55 15.62
CA ILE A 418 16.69 -3.29 16.24
C ILE A 418 16.96 -4.77 15.98
N GLU A 419 17.45 -5.45 17.01
CA GLU A 419 17.86 -6.85 16.92
C GLU A 419 16.65 -7.76 16.62
N LYS A 420 16.82 -8.67 15.66
CA LYS A 420 15.84 -9.73 15.40
C LYS A 420 16.47 -11.05 15.03
N ASP A 421 15.74 -12.13 15.31
CA ASP A 421 16.14 -13.48 14.92
C ASP A 421 16.31 -13.59 13.40
N LEU A 422 17.37 -14.32 13.00
CA LEU A 422 17.66 -14.63 11.61
C LEU A 422 16.47 -15.36 10.97
N THR A 423 15.87 -14.66 10.01
CA THR A 423 14.84 -15.18 9.12
C THR A 423 15.50 -15.74 7.87
N LYS A 424 15.09 -16.95 7.49
CA LYS A 424 15.53 -17.63 6.26
C LYS A 424 14.36 -17.67 5.27
N ASP A 425 14.70 -17.79 4.00
CA ASP A 425 13.77 -17.88 2.86
C ASP A 425 13.16 -16.52 2.46
N ARG A 426 12.34 -16.51 1.39
CA ARG A 426 11.78 -15.28 0.80
C ARG A 426 10.65 -14.67 1.65
N SER A 427 10.89 -14.45 2.93
CA SER A 427 9.92 -13.79 3.83
C SER A 427 10.41 -12.39 4.18
N TYR A 428 9.54 -11.41 3.98
CA TYR A 428 9.71 -10.04 4.48
C TYR A 428 9.11 -9.98 5.88
N ASN A 429 9.89 -9.53 6.87
CA ASN A 429 9.42 -9.47 8.25
C ASN A 429 8.54 -8.24 8.50
N TYR A 430 8.82 -7.10 7.85
CA TYR A 430 8.02 -5.88 7.96
C TYR A 430 6.60 -6.12 7.42
N LEU A 431 5.60 -5.60 8.16
CA LEU A 431 4.19 -5.76 7.84
C LEU A 431 3.56 -4.44 7.36
N PHE A 432 3.49 -3.45 8.24
CA PHE A 432 2.91 -2.14 7.96
C PHE A 432 3.36 -1.11 9.00
N SER A 433 2.98 0.14 8.78
CA SER A 433 3.18 1.24 9.71
C SER A 433 1.95 2.14 9.82
N GLN A 434 1.91 2.96 10.87
CA GLN A 434 0.85 3.94 11.13
C GLN A 434 1.45 5.20 11.73
N TYR A 435 1.05 6.37 11.22
CA TYR A 435 1.35 7.64 11.87
C TYR A 435 0.45 7.86 13.09
N LYS A 436 1.03 8.46 14.13
CA LYS A 436 0.44 8.82 15.42
C LYS A 436 0.69 10.29 15.71
N SER A 437 0.03 10.84 16.73
CA SER A 437 0.34 12.20 17.22
C SER A 437 0.37 13.27 16.11
N ARG A 438 -0.60 13.19 15.17
CA ARG A 438 -0.67 14.03 13.95
C ARG A 438 0.64 14.03 13.16
N GLY A 439 1.11 12.86 12.76
CA GLY A 439 2.27 12.75 11.87
C GLY A 439 3.63 13.03 12.51
N ASN A 440 3.72 13.25 13.83
CA ASN A 440 5.00 13.47 14.55
C ASN A 440 5.59 12.19 15.13
N GLU A 441 4.79 11.14 15.20
CA GLU A 441 5.20 9.83 15.65
C GLU A 441 4.71 8.79 14.64
N ALA A 442 5.35 7.63 14.61
CA ALA A 442 4.88 6.49 13.86
C ALA A 442 5.08 5.21 14.66
N ALA A 443 4.29 4.18 14.39
CA ALA A 443 4.60 2.83 14.81
C ALA A 443 4.73 1.94 13.58
N PHE A 444 5.75 1.09 13.56
CA PHE A 444 5.87 0.04 12.56
C PHE A 444 5.84 -1.34 13.22
N PHE A 445 5.33 -2.29 12.44
CA PHE A 445 4.98 -3.62 12.88
C PHE A 445 5.74 -4.62 12.01
N TYR A 446 6.36 -5.61 12.64
CA TYR A 446 7.02 -6.70 11.94
C TYR A 446 6.82 -8.02 12.68
N GLN A 447 6.83 -9.13 11.94
CA GLN A 447 6.72 -10.46 12.51
C GLN A 447 8.04 -11.22 12.39
N THR A 448 8.39 -11.95 13.44
CA THR A 448 9.58 -12.81 13.46
C THR A 448 9.23 -14.14 14.12
N TYR A 449 9.75 -15.24 13.59
CA TYR A 449 9.62 -16.54 14.23
C TYR A 449 10.78 -16.76 15.21
N LEU A 450 10.47 -16.81 16.51
CA LEU A 450 11.44 -17.08 17.56
C LEU A 450 11.71 -18.58 17.64
N LYS A 451 12.93 -18.99 17.29
CA LYS A 451 13.29 -20.43 17.25
C LYS A 451 13.37 -21.06 18.63
N SER A 452 13.75 -20.28 19.65
CA SER A 452 13.82 -20.71 21.05
C SER A 452 12.45 -21.13 21.58
N GLU A 453 11.43 -20.35 21.26
CA GLU A 453 10.07 -20.49 21.79
C GLU A 453 9.13 -21.22 20.81
N LYS A 454 9.59 -21.44 19.56
CA LYS A 454 8.82 -22.04 18.47
C LYS A 454 7.50 -21.30 18.20
N GLU A 455 7.54 -19.99 18.27
CA GLU A 455 6.37 -19.15 18.05
C GLU A 455 6.65 -17.93 17.19
N TRP A 456 5.61 -17.46 16.51
CA TRP A 456 5.64 -16.17 15.84
C TRP A 456 5.40 -15.07 16.87
N ILE A 457 6.19 -14.00 16.79
CA ILE A 457 6.01 -12.79 17.59
C ILE A 457 5.77 -11.61 16.66
N LEU A 458 4.73 -10.84 16.95
CA LEU A 458 4.52 -9.51 16.41
C LEU A 458 5.31 -8.52 17.26
N SER A 459 6.32 -7.89 16.68
CA SER A 459 7.09 -6.81 17.30
C SER A 459 6.60 -5.47 16.79
N ILE A 460 6.56 -4.49 17.68
CA ILE A 460 5.99 -3.16 17.44
C ILE A 460 6.98 -2.13 17.96
N ASN A 461 7.38 -1.21 17.10
CA ASN A 461 8.32 -0.14 17.46
C ASN A 461 7.66 1.20 17.18
N SER A 462 7.49 2.02 18.22
CA SER A 462 7.06 3.41 18.10
C SER A 462 8.28 4.33 18.01
N ILE A 463 8.26 5.25 17.06
CA ILE A 463 9.38 6.12 16.69
C ILE A 463 8.90 7.58 16.54
N ASN A 464 9.84 8.50 16.69
CA ASN A 464 9.70 9.92 16.31
C ASN A 464 11.00 10.44 15.67
N SER A 465 11.11 11.77 15.56
CA SER A 465 12.28 12.48 15.08
C SER A 465 13.57 12.28 15.89
N ASN A 466 13.49 11.65 17.07
CA ASN A 466 14.63 11.32 17.92
C ASN A 466 14.97 9.82 17.94
N GLY A 467 14.26 9.01 17.15
CA GLY A 467 14.45 7.57 17.04
C GLY A 467 13.39 6.75 17.76
N ILE A 468 13.78 5.60 18.32
CA ILE A 468 12.87 4.68 19.01
C ILE A 468 12.44 5.27 20.37
N ILE A 469 11.12 5.31 20.58
CA ILE A 469 10.49 5.75 21.82
C ILE A 469 10.08 4.54 22.66
N LYS A 470 9.57 3.50 22.00
CA LYS A 470 8.97 2.34 22.67
C LYS A 470 9.00 1.10 21.79
N GLU A 471 9.22 -0.04 22.43
CA GLU A 471 9.07 -1.37 21.84
C GLU A 471 8.01 -2.17 22.58
N ASP A 472 7.21 -2.93 21.84
CA ASP A 472 6.22 -3.87 22.37
C ASP A 472 6.26 -5.18 21.58
N LYS A 473 5.86 -6.28 22.20
CA LYS A 473 5.87 -7.62 21.60
C LYS A 473 4.59 -8.37 21.98
N ILE A 474 3.93 -8.93 20.97
CA ILE A 474 2.71 -9.72 21.14
C ILE A 474 2.97 -11.11 20.56
N PRO A 475 2.88 -12.18 21.38
CA PRO A 475 2.91 -13.54 20.88
C PRO A 475 1.74 -13.80 19.92
N MET A 476 2.05 -14.42 18.77
CA MET A 476 1.09 -14.77 17.72
C MET A 476 0.73 -16.26 17.77
N SER A 477 1.00 -16.93 18.90
CA SER A 477 0.62 -18.30 19.17
C SER A 477 -0.80 -18.36 19.75
N SER A 478 -1.62 -19.25 19.21
CA SER A 478 -2.83 -19.71 19.89
C SER A 478 -2.51 -20.98 20.66
N LYS A 479 -3.11 -21.14 21.85
CA LYS A 479 -3.02 -22.37 22.65
C LYS A 479 -3.54 -23.61 21.91
N ASP A 480 -4.46 -23.40 20.97
CA ASP A 480 -4.90 -24.41 20.02
C ASP A 480 -4.15 -24.18 18.70
N GLU A 481 -3.35 -25.16 18.26
CA GLU A 481 -2.46 -25.14 17.08
C GLU A 481 -3.16 -24.99 15.71
N LYS A 482 -4.34 -24.36 15.66
CA LYS A 482 -5.26 -24.35 14.50
C LYS A 482 -5.65 -22.98 14.00
N PHE A 483 -5.11 -21.90 14.56
CA PHE A 483 -5.49 -20.54 14.18
C PHE A 483 -4.33 -19.78 13.55
N THR A 484 -4.62 -19.11 12.43
CA THR A 484 -3.75 -18.12 11.81
C THR A 484 -4.16 -16.75 12.34
N ILE A 485 -3.23 -16.04 12.98
CA ILE A 485 -3.45 -14.69 13.50
C ILE A 485 -2.83 -13.69 12.51
N LEU A 486 -3.65 -12.81 11.96
CA LEU A 486 -3.23 -11.77 11.02
C LEU A 486 -3.36 -10.39 11.69
N PRO A 487 -2.25 -9.67 11.89
CA PRO A 487 -2.29 -8.30 12.39
C PRO A 487 -2.75 -7.34 11.30
N ILE A 488 -3.63 -6.43 11.68
CA ILE A 488 -4.29 -5.46 10.80
C ILE A 488 -4.22 -4.08 11.47
N PRO A 489 -3.97 -3.00 10.71
CA PRO A 489 -4.03 -1.64 11.23
C PRO A 489 -5.29 -1.33 12.04
N ALA A 490 -5.15 -0.53 13.10
CA ALA A 490 -6.24 -0.14 13.99
C ALA A 490 -6.13 1.33 14.38
N LYS A 491 -7.04 1.80 15.25
CA LYS A 491 -6.94 3.15 15.82
C LYS A 491 -5.65 3.31 16.64
N GLU A 492 -5.16 4.54 16.73
CA GLU A 492 -3.97 4.89 17.51
C GLU A 492 -3.97 4.26 18.91
N GLY A 493 -2.85 3.63 19.27
CA GLY A 493 -2.67 2.91 20.53
C GLY A 493 -3.25 1.49 20.56
N TYR A 494 -3.70 0.96 19.42
CA TYR A 494 -4.28 -0.39 19.32
C TYR A 494 -3.72 -1.14 18.11
N ILE A 495 -3.91 -2.46 18.13
CA ILE A 495 -3.74 -3.37 17.00
C ILE A 495 -5.02 -4.20 16.83
N LEU A 496 -5.41 -4.48 15.59
CA LEU A 496 -6.48 -5.43 15.31
C LEU A 496 -5.85 -6.77 14.92
N LEU A 497 -6.25 -7.84 15.59
CA LEU A 497 -5.83 -9.20 15.27
C LEU A 497 -7.03 -9.93 14.67
N ARG A 498 -6.88 -10.43 13.45
CA ARG A 498 -7.85 -11.31 12.82
C ARG A 498 -7.42 -12.75 13.03
N GLU A 499 -8.22 -13.50 13.75
CA GLU A 499 -7.97 -14.90 14.10
C GLU A 499 -8.88 -15.77 13.23
N TYR A 500 -8.27 -16.57 12.35
CA TYR A 500 -8.99 -17.42 11.41
C TYR A 500 -8.57 -18.88 11.57
N ASN A 501 -9.53 -19.80 11.52
CA ASN A 501 -9.28 -21.24 11.50
C ASN A 501 -9.44 -21.78 10.07
N GLU A 502 -8.38 -22.37 9.51
CA GLU A 502 -8.42 -22.93 8.15
C GLU A 502 -9.37 -24.14 8.00
N ILE A 503 -9.69 -24.82 9.11
CA ILE A 503 -10.54 -26.02 9.14
C ILE A 503 -12.01 -25.64 9.38
N ASP A 504 -12.28 -24.57 10.13
CA ASP A 504 -13.62 -24.08 10.42
C ASP A 504 -13.78 -22.64 9.92
N GLU A 505 -14.28 -22.47 8.69
CA GLU A 505 -14.55 -21.16 8.10
C GLU A 505 -15.51 -20.29 8.96
N LYS A 506 -16.28 -20.90 9.87
CA LYS A 506 -17.15 -20.16 10.80
C LYS A 506 -16.39 -19.53 11.95
N TYR A 507 -15.16 -19.96 12.23
CA TYR A 507 -14.32 -19.30 13.23
C TYR A 507 -13.44 -18.24 12.55
N ASN A 508 -13.92 -17.01 12.61
CA ASN A 508 -13.20 -15.85 12.08
C ASN A 508 -13.47 -14.64 13.00
N GLN A 509 -12.59 -14.42 13.96
CA GLN A 509 -12.76 -13.40 14.99
C GLN A 509 -11.86 -12.20 14.75
N LEU A 510 -12.34 -11.04 15.15
CA LEU A 510 -11.58 -9.80 15.25
C LEU A 510 -11.34 -9.49 16.72
N ARG A 511 -10.09 -9.32 17.12
CA ARG A 511 -9.69 -8.94 18.47
C ARG A 511 -8.93 -7.62 18.44
N LEU A 512 -9.53 -6.58 19.00
CA LEU A 512 -8.91 -5.26 19.15
C LEU A 512 -8.15 -5.21 20.47
N GLU A 513 -6.83 -5.17 20.39
CA GLU A 513 -5.91 -5.19 21.52
C GLU A 513 -5.24 -3.83 21.70
N LYS A 514 -5.15 -3.37 22.95
CA LYS A 514 -4.48 -2.11 23.29
C LYS A 514 -2.98 -2.36 23.33
N LEU A 515 -2.23 -1.51 22.65
CA LEU A 515 -0.77 -1.50 22.72
C LEU A 515 -0.36 -0.83 24.03
N ASN A 516 0.68 -1.35 24.68
CA ASN A 516 1.12 -0.80 25.95
C ASN A 516 1.68 0.59 25.78
#